data_AF-A0A6V8CIP3-F1
#
_entry.id   AF-A0A6V8CIP3-F1
#
_cell.length_a   1.000
_cell.length_b   1.000
_cell.length_c   1.000
_cell.angle_alpha   90.00
_cell.angle_beta   90.00
_cell.angle_gamma   90.00
#
_symmetry.space_group_name_H-M   'P 1'
#
loop_
_entity.id
_entity.type
_entity.pdbx_description
1 polymer ?
#
loop_
_entity_poly.entity_id
_entity_poly.type
_entity_poly.pdbx_seq_one_letter_code
_entity_poly.pdbx_strand_id
1 'polypeptide(L)' 'MKQITVQIADKSGHATMVMAPAAAAVEIRNHARAGAWVFADGQLMSGATQLGESDLANVSAVRVMPGLVGG' A
#
# COMPACT_ATOMS: atom_id res chain seq x y z
N MET A 1 18.00 -3.57 -8.46
CA MET A 1 17.09 -2.60 -7.80
C MET A 1 15.97 -3.40 -7.17
N LYS A 2 15.62 -3.14 -5.90
CA LYS A 2 14.51 -3.88 -5.25
C LYS A 2 13.18 -3.50 -5.90
N GLN A 3 12.31 -4.48 -6.05
CA GLN A 3 10.91 -4.28 -6.43
C GLN A 3 10.00 -4.94 -5.41
N ILE A 4 8.81 -4.39 -5.26
CA ILE A 4 7.76 -4.94 -4.41
C ILE A 4 6.48 -5.07 -5.21
N THR A 5 5.63 -6.00 -4.79
CA THR A 5 4.29 -6.15 -5.35
C THR A 5 3.33 -5.23 -4.61
N VAL A 6 2.61 -4.38 -5.31
CA VAL A 6 1.57 -3.51 -4.74
C VAL A 6 0.23 -3.96 -5.29
N GLN A 7 -0.68 -4.30 -4.39
CA GLN A 7 -2.04 -4.73 -4.69
C GLN A 7 -3.00 -3.65 -4.19
N ILE A 8 -3.82 -3.09 -5.08
CA ILE A 8 -4.77 -2.04 -4.74
C ILE A 8 -6.17 -2.55 -5.07
N ALA A 9 -7.07 -2.56 -4.09
CA ALA A 9 -8.49 -2.70 -4.35
C ALA A 9 -9.19 -1.37 -4.15
N ASP A 10 -10.13 -1.06 -5.03
CA ASP A 10 -11.01 0.09 -4.95
C ASP A 10 -12.37 -0.24 -5.60
N LYS A 11 -13.20 0.78 -5.86
CA LYS A 11 -14.53 0.62 -6.46
C LYS A 11 -14.49 0.11 -7.91
N SER A 12 -13.36 0.27 -8.60
CA SER A 12 -13.15 -0.21 -9.98
C SER A 12 -12.69 -1.66 -10.04
N GLY A 13 -12.29 -2.24 -8.91
CA GLY A 13 -11.87 -3.64 -8.81
C GLY A 13 -10.51 -3.78 -8.14
N HIS A 14 -9.68 -4.66 -8.68
CA HIS A 14 -8.37 -5.02 -8.14
C HIS A 14 -7.27 -4.81 -9.18
N ALA A 15 -6.21 -4.10 -8.79
CA ALA A 15 -5.00 -3.91 -9.58
C ALA A 15 -3.79 -4.50 -8.84
N THR A 16 -2.87 -5.10 -9.60
CA THR A 16 -1.56 -5.54 -9.10
C THR A 16 -0.47 -4.91 -9.95
N MET A 17 0.52 -4.32 -9.30
CA MET A 17 1.63 -3.62 -9.93
C MET A 17 2.94 -4.04 -9.26
N VAL A 18 4.02 -4.13 -10.03
CA VAL A 18 5.37 -4.33 -9.48
C VAL A 18 6.10 -3.00 -9.58
N MET A 19 6.54 -2.45 -8.45
CA MET A 19 7.06 -1.08 -8.37
C MET A 19 8.34 -1.02 -7.54
N ALA A 20 9.16 0.00 -7.80
CA ALA A 20 10.26 0.35 -6.91
C ALA A 20 9.70 0.88 -5.57
N PRO A 21 10.35 0.62 -4.43
CA PRO A 21 9.91 1.07 -3.11
C PRO A 21 9.58 2.57 -3.03
N ALA A 22 10.42 3.44 -3.62
CA ALA A 22 10.17 4.88 -3.63
C ALA A 22 8.85 5.26 -4.33
N ALA A 23 8.57 4.66 -5.49
CA ALA A 23 7.35 4.92 -6.26
C ALA A 23 6.12 4.32 -5.56
N ALA A 24 6.26 3.10 -5.02
CA ALA A 24 5.21 2.46 -4.25
C ALA A 24 4.82 3.29 -3.02
N ALA A 25 5.79 3.87 -2.31
CA ALA A 25 5.53 4.69 -1.13
C ALA A 25 4.64 5.91 -1.43
N VAL A 26 4.86 6.56 -2.58
CA VAL A 26 4.02 7.68 -3.03
C VAL A 26 2.59 7.20 -3.27
N GLU A 27 2.42 6.11 -4.01
CA GLU A 27 1.11 5.56 -4.37
C GLU A 27 0.32 5.12 -3.13
N ILE A 28 0.92 4.26 -2.30
CA ILE A 28 0.31 3.72 -1.07
C ILE A 28 -0.14 4.85 -0.15
N ARG A 29 0.68 5.89 0.00
CA ARG A 29 0.37 7.05 0.85
C ARG A 29 -0.83 7.83 0.36
N ASN A 30 -1.00 7.98 -0.95
CA ASN A 30 -2.16 8.67 -1.52
C ASN A 30 -3.45 7.92 -1.17
N HIS A 31 -3.47 6.59 -1.30
CA HIS A 31 -4.61 5.77 -0.91
C HIS A 31 -4.85 5.78 0.60
N ALA A 32 -3.79 5.67 1.41
CA ALA A 32 -3.91 5.74 2.87
C ALA A 32 -4.54 7.05 3.34
N ARG A 33 -4.16 8.19 2.72
CA ARG A 33 -4.76 9.51 2.99
C ARG A 33 -6.23 9.60 2.56
N ALA A 34 -6.64 8.81 1.57
CA ALA A 34 -8.03 8.64 1.16
C ALA A 34 -8.82 7.68 2.07
N GLY A 35 -8.22 7.19 3.17
CA GLY A 35 -8.86 6.32 4.15
C GLY A 35 -8.71 4.82 3.85
N ALA A 36 -7.83 4.44 2.91
CA ALA A 36 -7.53 3.04 2.65
C ALA A 36 -6.71 2.43 3.79
N TRP A 37 -6.92 1.13 4.03
CA TRP A 37 -6.11 0.33 4.92
C TRP A 37 -4.94 -0.27 4.16
N VAL A 38 -3.76 -0.20 4.74
CA VAL A 38 -2.51 -0.65 4.11
C VAL A 38 -1.92 -1.78 4.92
N PHE A 39 -1.61 -2.89 4.26
CA PHE A 39 -0.99 -4.06 4.84
C PHE A 39 0.36 -4.32 4.16
N ALA A 40 1.44 -4.43 4.92
CA ALA A 40 2.75 -4.88 4.43
C ALA A 40 2.97 -6.32 4.89
N ASP A 41 3.20 -7.23 3.93
CA ASP A 41 3.38 -8.68 4.18
C ASP A 41 2.31 -9.28 5.12
N GLY A 42 1.07 -8.79 4.99
CA GLY A 42 -0.08 -9.23 5.78
C GLY A 42 -0.30 -8.50 7.11
N GLN A 43 0.61 -7.61 7.52
CA GLN A 43 0.46 -6.82 8.75
C GLN A 43 -0.06 -5.42 8.46
N LEU A 44 -1.08 -4.98 9.20
CA LEU A 44 -1.64 -3.62 9.09
C LEU A 44 -0.58 -2.58 9.46
N MET A 45 -0.42 -1.57 8.61
CA MET A 45 0.50 -0.45 8.83
C MET A 45 -0.26 0.77 9.35
N SER A 46 -0.08 1.09 10.64
CA SER A 46 -0.72 2.25 11.28
C SER A 46 -0.21 3.62 10.77
N GLY A 47 0.99 3.66 10.15
CA GLY A 47 1.67 4.89 9.71
C GLY A 47 1.67 5.13 8.19
N ALA A 48 0.80 4.48 7.43
CA ALA A 48 0.88 4.49 5.97
C ALA A 48 0.69 5.89 5.31
N THR A 49 0.13 6.86 6.02
CA THR A 49 -0.04 8.26 5.55
C THR A 49 1.26 9.06 5.50
N GLN A 50 2.32 8.55 6.15
CA GLN A 50 3.66 9.15 6.22
C GLN A 50 4.75 8.20 5.70
N LEU A 51 4.36 7.14 5.00
CA LEU A 51 5.25 6.12 4.46
C LEU A 51 6.35 6.72 3.57
N GLY A 52 7.58 6.25 3.75
CA GLY A 52 8.75 6.52 2.93
C GLY A 52 9.32 5.24 2.28
N GLU A 53 10.37 5.41 1.49
CA GLU A 53 11.05 4.31 0.80
C GLU A 53 11.63 3.28 1.78
N SER A 54 12.25 3.75 2.87
CA SER A 54 12.91 2.89 3.87
C SER A 54 11.94 1.94 4.57
N ASP A 55 10.67 2.34 4.73
CA ASP A 55 9.64 1.50 5.35
C ASP A 55 9.29 0.28 4.48
N LEU A 56 9.57 0.37 3.17
CA LEU A 56 9.35 -0.68 2.19
C LEU A 56 10.63 -1.45 1.82
N ALA A 57 11.77 -1.09 2.40
CA ALA A 57 13.07 -1.68 2.06
C ALA A 57 13.13 -3.19 2.33
N ASN A 58 12.37 -3.71 3.29
CA ASN A 58 12.32 -5.14 3.64
C ASN A 58 10.98 -5.81 3.31
N VAL A 59 9.99 -5.06 2.83
CA VAL A 59 8.67 -5.58 2.48
C VAL A 59 8.73 -6.29 1.12
N SER A 60 7.98 -7.36 0.94
CA SER A 60 7.87 -8.08 -0.34
C SER A 60 6.59 -7.72 -1.10
N ALA A 61 5.49 -7.59 -0.38
CA ALA A 61 4.20 -7.22 -0.92
C ALA A 61 3.44 -6.23 -0.01
N VAL A 62 2.75 -5.28 -0.64
CA VAL A 62 1.82 -4.37 0.02
C VAL A 62 0.44 -4.57 -0.56
N ARG A 63 -0.57 -4.60 0.31
CA ARG A 63 -1.99 -4.65 -0.06
C ARG A 63 -2.70 -3.42 0.50
N VAL A 64 -3.37 -2.68 -0.37
CA VAL A 64 -4.14 -1.48 -0.09
C VAL A 64 -5.61 -1.81 -0.32
N MET A 65 -6.40 -1.79 0.74
CA MET A 65 -7.83 -2.09 0.72
C MET A 65 -8.63 -0.82 1.01
N PRO A 66 -9.82 -0.63 0.43
CA PRO A 66 -10.69 0.46 0.86
C PRO A 66 -11.01 0.28 2.35
N GLY A 67 -11.11 1.39 3.09
CA GLY A 67 -11.50 1.31 4.49
C GLY A 67 -12.83 0.59 4.66
N LEU A 68 -12.93 -0.30 5.65
CA LEU A 68 -14.20 -0.94 6.00
C LEU A 68 -15.12 0.12 6.61
N VAL A 69 -15.98 0.71 5.78
CA VAL A 69 -17.19 1.38 6.27
C VAL A 69 -18.18 0.28 6.62
N GLY A 70 -18.33 0.01 7.92
CA GLY A 70 -19.34 -0.93 8.42
C GLY A 70 -20.74 -0.47 7.99
N GLY A 71 -21.56 -1.42 7.53
CA GLY A 71 -22.99 -1.21 7.28
C GLY A 71 -23.78 -0.99 8.55
#